data_AF-A0A8T3W4E2-F1
#
_entry.id   AF-A0A8T3W4E2-F1
#
_cell.length_a   1.000
_cell.length_b   1.000
_cell.length_c   1.000
_cell.angle_alpha   90.00
_cell.angle_beta   90.00
_cell.angle_gamma   90.00
#
_symmetry.space_group_name_H-M   'P 1'
#
loop_
_entity.id
_entity.type
_entity.pdbx_description
1 polymer ?
#
loop_
_entity_poly.entity_id
_entity_poly.type
_entity_poly.pdbx_seq_one_letter_code
_entity_poly.pdbx_strand_id
1 'polypeptide(L)'
;MKILTLFLAIFLMVGSVGASYHTSADAEVSVNSNANADTQAQASSDSNQAEAETNASVRSNIKKITVGGISASTDLDIELNESNQRFNVKLSNGRNAEIKIMPSTASATAIARLRLNVCSEENNCTIILKEVGRGDNVKAAYEVSARKEMKFLGLFRAKANVQSTIDAETGEVISVNRPWWAFVSTDVSASA
;
A
#
# COMPACT_ATOMS: atom_id res chain seq x y z
N MET A 1 -40.69 -20.79 -28.82
CA MET A 1 -39.83 -21.97 -29.02
C MET A 1 -38.83 -21.99 -27.87
N LYS A 2 -39.19 -22.75 -26.82
CA LYS A 2 -38.53 -22.79 -25.50
C LYS A 2 -37.61 -24.02 -25.52
N ILE A 3 -36.30 -23.80 -25.64
CA ILE A 3 -35.28 -24.84 -25.48
C ILE A 3 -34.62 -24.54 -24.14
N LEU A 4 -35.18 -25.12 -23.08
CA LEU A 4 -34.72 -26.38 -22.50
C LEU A 4 -33.62 -26.10 -21.48
N THR A 5 -34.09 -25.51 -20.38
CA THR A 5 -33.52 -25.55 -19.04
C THR A 5 -33.25 -27.00 -18.63
N LEU A 6 -32.02 -27.48 -18.84
CA LEU A 6 -31.56 -28.75 -18.26
C LEU A 6 -30.03 -28.81 -18.21
N PHE A 7 -29.40 -28.03 -17.32
CA PHE A 7 -28.11 -28.45 -16.74
C PHE A 7 -28.25 -28.49 -15.22
N LEU A 8 -28.83 -29.64 -14.86
CA LEU A 8 -28.71 -30.41 -13.65
C LEU A 8 -27.52 -30.04 -12.75
N ALA A 9 -27.88 -29.76 -11.50
CA ALA A 9 -27.01 -29.66 -10.35
C ALA A 9 -26.11 -30.89 -10.20
N ILE A 10 -24.79 -30.70 -10.33
CA ILE A 10 -23.76 -31.61 -9.83
C ILE A 10 -22.61 -30.74 -9.32
N PHE A 11 -22.53 -30.54 -8.01
CA PHE A 11 -21.33 -30.63 -7.17
C PHE A 11 -21.67 -30.15 -5.74
N LEU A 12 -22.31 -31.05 -4.98
CA LEU A 12 -22.21 -31.05 -3.52
C LEU A 12 -21.06 -31.98 -3.14
N MET A 13 -20.36 -31.62 -2.06
CA MET A 13 -19.34 -32.40 -1.32
C MET A 13 -17.90 -32.36 -1.87
N VAL A 14 -17.12 -31.37 -1.41
CA VAL A 14 -15.76 -31.65 -0.90
C VAL A 14 -15.56 -30.80 0.36
N GLY A 15 -15.13 -31.47 1.42
CA GLY A 15 -15.21 -31.01 2.80
C GLY A 15 -14.26 -29.89 3.21
N SER A 16 -14.66 -29.27 4.30
CA SER A 16 -13.90 -28.32 5.10
C SER A 16 -12.75 -29.02 5.82
N VAL A 17 -11.52 -28.79 5.35
CA VAL A 17 -10.32 -28.96 6.18
C VAL A 17 -10.06 -27.62 6.84
N GLY A 18 -10.46 -27.50 8.11
CA GLY A 18 -10.07 -26.39 8.97
C GLY A 18 -8.62 -26.57 9.41
N ALA A 19 -7.70 -25.88 8.74
CA ALA A 19 -6.35 -25.67 9.26
C ALA A 19 -6.37 -24.36 10.06
N SER A 20 -6.50 -24.47 11.37
CA SER A 20 -6.28 -23.36 12.29
C SER A 20 -4.77 -23.12 12.41
N TYR A 21 -4.25 -22.16 11.64
CA TYR A 21 -2.92 -21.61 11.85
C TYR A 21 -3.02 -20.51 12.91
N HIS A 22 -2.57 -20.83 14.12
CA HIS A 22 -2.31 -19.84 15.15
C HIS A 22 -0.93 -19.23 14.89
N THR A 23 -0.88 -18.19 14.06
CA THR A 23 0.32 -17.36 13.93
C THR A 23 0.18 -16.21 14.91
N SER A 24 0.79 -16.36 16.08
CA SER A 24 1.11 -15.26 16.98
C SER A 24 2.18 -14.40 16.28
N ALA A 25 1.72 -13.45 15.48
CA ALA A 25 2.55 -12.37 14.97
C ALA A 25 2.55 -11.28 16.05
N ASP A 26 3.59 -11.29 16.87
CA ASP A 26 3.89 -10.17 17.75
C ASP A 26 4.11 -8.94 16.86
N ALA A 27 3.14 -8.02 16.91
CA ALA A 27 3.22 -6.74 16.23
C ALA A 27 4.17 -5.83 17.02
N GLU A 28 5.46 -5.87 16.70
CA GLU A 28 6.41 -4.87 17.18
C GLU A 28 6.18 -3.54 16.45
N VAL A 29 5.36 -2.68 17.05
CA VAL A 29 5.16 -1.30 16.60
C VAL A 29 6.30 -0.45 17.16
N SER A 30 7.28 -0.11 16.33
CA SER A 30 8.29 0.91 16.65
C SER A 30 7.86 2.27 16.10
N VAL A 31 7.30 3.13 16.97
CA VAL A 31 7.08 4.55 16.65
C VAL A 31 8.33 5.32 17.05
N ASN A 32 9.27 5.49 16.12
CA ASN A 32 10.45 6.32 16.39
C ASN A 32 10.05 7.81 16.28
N SER A 33 9.78 8.44 17.42
CA SER A 33 9.53 9.87 17.53
C SER A 33 10.81 10.56 18.01
N ASN A 34 11.59 11.11 17.07
CA ASN A 34 12.75 11.94 17.40
C ASN A 34 12.27 13.24 18.05
N ALA A 35 12.18 13.26 19.37
CA ALA A 35 12.06 14.47 20.18
C ALA A 35 13.46 15.09 20.33
N ASN A 36 13.80 16.06 19.48
CA ASN A 36 15.00 16.88 19.69
C ASN A 36 14.76 17.82 20.87
N ALA A 37 15.52 17.59 21.94
CA ALA A 37 15.66 18.50 23.06
C ALA A 37 16.47 19.73 22.62
N ASP A 38 15.89 20.87 22.91
CA ASP A 38 16.37 22.23 22.69
C ASP A 38 17.50 22.55 23.69
N THR A 39 18.62 23.15 23.24
CA THR A 39 19.43 24.10 24.04
C THR A 39 20.37 24.91 23.12
N GLN A 40 20.22 26.23 23.26
CA GLN A 40 20.89 27.38 22.62
C GLN A 40 22.39 27.46 23.01
N ALA A 41 23.31 28.31 22.51
CA ALA A 41 23.31 29.56 21.76
C ALA A 41 24.77 29.82 21.30
N GLN A 42 25.00 30.58 20.22
CA GLN A 42 26.00 31.67 20.20
C GLN A 42 25.89 32.53 18.94
N ALA A 43 26.30 33.78 19.11
CA ALA A 43 25.81 34.95 18.41
C ALA A 43 26.62 35.36 17.15
N SER A 44 25.90 36.09 16.27
CA SER A 44 26.28 37.27 15.48
C SER A 44 27.46 37.21 14.48
N SER A 45 27.18 37.50 13.19
CA SER A 45 27.43 38.84 12.59
C SER A 45 27.09 38.91 11.09
N ASP A 46 26.28 39.91 10.74
CA ASP A 46 26.22 40.74 9.52
C ASP A 46 26.44 40.20 8.08
N SER A 47 25.35 40.29 7.30
CA SER A 47 25.18 41.21 6.14
C SER A 47 24.65 40.59 4.83
N ASN A 48 23.66 41.32 4.27
CA ASN A 48 23.20 41.42 2.88
C ASN A 48 21.92 40.69 2.44
N GLN A 49 20.97 41.52 2.00
CA GLN A 49 19.69 41.22 1.36
C GLN A 49 19.89 40.60 -0.04
N ALA A 50 19.16 39.54 -0.34
CA ALA A 50 18.29 39.38 -1.50
C ALA A 50 17.86 37.91 -1.65
N GLU A 51 16.65 37.72 -2.16
CA GLU A 51 15.99 36.45 -2.47
C GLU A 51 15.33 35.74 -1.28
N ALA A 52 14.04 36.03 -1.14
CA ALA A 52 13.08 35.22 -0.41
C ALA A 52 12.92 33.87 -1.13
N GLU A 53 13.89 32.99 -0.95
CA GLU A 53 13.66 31.57 -1.04
C GLU A 53 12.89 31.17 0.21
N THR A 54 11.58 31.03 0.07
CA THR A 54 10.77 30.22 0.98
C THR A 54 11.32 28.79 0.92
N ASN A 55 12.39 28.53 1.66
CA ASN A 55 12.80 27.22 2.11
C ASN A 55 11.73 26.77 3.11
N ALA A 56 10.55 26.45 2.57
CA ALA A 56 9.62 25.54 3.19
C ALA A 56 10.38 24.22 3.30
N SER A 57 11.14 24.08 4.39
CA SER A 57 11.53 22.79 4.93
C SER A 57 10.22 22.05 5.14
N VAL A 58 9.82 21.30 4.13
CA VAL A 58 8.67 20.40 4.16
C VAL A 58 9.03 19.39 5.24
N ARG A 59 8.61 19.69 6.48
CA ARG A 59 8.57 18.78 7.62
C ARG A 59 7.71 17.61 7.20
N SER A 60 8.32 16.66 6.51
CA SER A 60 7.64 15.47 6.02
C SER A 60 7.44 14.59 7.24
N ASN A 61 6.30 14.74 7.91
CA ASN A 61 5.87 13.86 9.01
C ASN A 61 5.45 12.49 8.45
N ILE A 62 6.33 11.86 7.66
CA ILE A 62 6.05 10.55 7.06
C ILE A 62 6.22 9.51 8.17
N LYS A 63 5.11 8.92 8.59
CA LYS A 63 5.05 7.81 9.52
C LYS A 63 5.24 6.50 8.74
N LYS A 64 5.80 5.48 9.40
CA LYS A 64 6.03 4.15 8.83
C LYS A 64 5.30 3.10 9.66
N ILE A 65 4.44 2.31 9.02
CA ILE A 65 3.73 1.19 9.64
C ILE A 65 4.41 -0.08 9.17
N THR A 66 4.95 -0.90 10.07
CA THR A 66 5.64 -2.15 9.72
C THR A 66 4.93 -3.35 10.34
N VAL A 67 4.56 -4.34 9.52
CA VAL A 67 3.92 -5.58 9.96
C VAL A 67 4.48 -6.74 9.15
N GLY A 68 5.04 -7.75 9.83
CA GLY A 68 5.60 -8.94 9.18
C GLY A 68 6.74 -8.63 8.19
N GLY A 69 7.58 -7.65 8.51
CA GLY A 69 8.69 -7.20 7.65
C GLY A 69 8.26 -6.35 6.44
N ILE A 70 6.97 -6.11 6.25
CA ILE A 70 6.43 -5.26 5.18
C ILE A 70 6.07 -3.91 5.78
N SER A 71 6.57 -2.84 5.16
CA SER A 71 6.34 -1.48 5.63
C SER A 71 5.54 -0.63 4.66
N ALA A 72 4.58 0.13 5.19
CA ALA A 72 3.86 1.18 4.46
C ALA A 72 4.24 2.55 5.01
N SER A 73 4.48 3.51 4.12
CA SER A 73 4.68 4.92 4.45
C SER A 73 3.36 5.67 4.40
N THR A 74 3.17 6.67 5.24
CA THR A 74 1.95 7.49 5.24
C THR A 74 2.21 8.88 5.82
N ASP A 75 1.51 9.85 5.29
CA ASP A 75 1.41 11.22 5.80
C ASP A 75 0.14 11.44 6.63
N LEU A 76 -0.73 10.43 6.73
CA LEU A 76 -1.97 10.49 7.49
C LEU A 76 -1.69 10.47 9.00
N ASP A 77 -2.57 11.15 9.75
CA ASP A 77 -2.51 11.09 11.21
C ASP A 77 -3.15 9.80 11.71
N ILE A 78 -2.31 8.88 12.19
CA ILE A 78 -2.72 7.60 12.74
C ILE A 78 -2.82 7.69 14.26
N GLU A 79 -3.96 7.26 14.80
CA GLU A 79 -4.21 7.07 16.22
C GLU A 79 -4.39 5.57 16.50
N LEU A 80 -3.61 5.02 17.44
CA LEU A 80 -3.79 3.65 17.92
C LEU A 80 -4.73 3.67 19.13
N ASN A 81 -5.86 2.97 19.03
CA ASN A 81 -6.73 2.76 20.17
C ASN A 81 -6.20 1.55 20.98
N GLU A 82 -5.55 1.83 22.11
CA GLU A 82 -4.91 0.81 22.95
C GLU A 82 -5.90 -0.22 23.51
N SER A 83 -7.18 0.14 23.68
CA SER A 83 -8.19 -0.75 24.27
C SER A 83 -8.58 -1.90 23.34
N ASN A 84 -8.49 -1.69 22.02
CA ASN A 84 -8.92 -2.67 21.03
C ASN A 84 -7.87 -2.97 19.94
N GLN A 85 -6.67 -2.38 20.06
CA GLN A 85 -5.56 -2.50 19.12
C GLN A 85 -5.93 -2.14 17.67
N ARG A 86 -6.86 -1.18 17.49
CA ARG A 86 -7.28 -0.71 16.16
C ARG A 86 -6.57 0.58 15.81
N PHE A 87 -6.13 0.66 14.56
CA PHE A 87 -5.55 1.87 14.01
C PHE A 87 -6.67 2.67 13.33
N ASN A 88 -6.83 3.93 13.73
CA ASN A 88 -7.72 4.87 13.08
C ASN A 88 -6.90 5.95 12.39
N VAL A 89 -7.38 6.44 11.26
CA VAL A 89 -6.81 7.60 10.57
C VAL A 89 -7.83 8.69 10.43
N LYS A 90 -7.39 9.92 10.67
CA LYS A 90 -8.20 11.11 10.45
C LYS A 90 -8.07 11.55 8.99
N LEU A 91 -9.19 11.55 8.28
CA LEU A 91 -9.27 11.93 6.88
C LEU A 91 -9.46 13.44 6.72
N SER A 92 -9.19 13.97 5.53
CA SER A 92 -9.31 15.38 5.20
C SER A 92 -10.74 15.93 5.31
N ASN A 93 -11.73 15.06 5.16
CA ASN A 93 -13.16 15.39 5.35
C ASN A 93 -13.59 15.38 6.83
N GLY A 94 -12.65 15.19 7.77
CA GLY A 94 -12.91 15.16 9.21
C GLY A 94 -13.49 13.84 9.72
N ARG A 95 -13.72 12.84 8.86
CA ARG A 95 -14.12 11.50 9.27
C ARG A 95 -12.91 10.69 9.73
N ASN A 96 -13.17 9.75 10.64
CA ASN A 96 -12.19 8.74 11.01
C ASN A 96 -12.46 7.47 10.17
N ALA A 97 -11.41 6.88 9.62
CA ALA A 97 -11.45 5.57 8.97
C ALA A 97 -10.61 4.57 9.77
N GLU A 98 -11.11 3.33 9.84
CA GLU A 98 -10.46 2.26 10.60
C GLU A 98 -9.57 1.44 9.65
N ILE A 99 -8.27 1.39 9.91
CA ILE A 99 -7.36 0.53 9.15
C ILE A 99 -7.54 -0.91 9.65
N LYS A 100 -8.34 -1.69 8.93
CA LYS A 100 -8.55 -3.11 9.22
C LYS A 100 -7.55 -4.00 8.51
N ILE A 101 -7.09 -3.57 7.34
CA ILE A 101 -6.13 -4.30 6.51
C ILE A 101 -4.72 -3.79 6.78
N MET A 102 -3.84 -4.69 7.19
CA MET A 102 -2.43 -4.37 7.41
C MET A 102 -1.63 -4.37 6.10
N PRO A 103 -0.46 -3.69 6.06
CA PRO A 103 0.38 -3.61 4.86
C PRO A 103 0.73 -4.98 4.26
N SER A 104 0.90 -6.01 5.09
CA SER A 104 1.16 -7.38 4.65
C SER A 104 0.02 -7.99 3.82
N THR A 105 -1.24 -7.75 4.21
CA THR A 105 -2.42 -8.26 3.50
C THR A 105 -2.69 -7.44 2.23
N ALA A 106 -2.53 -6.12 2.32
CA ALA A 106 -2.69 -5.23 1.16
C ALA A 106 -1.64 -5.52 0.08
N SER A 107 -0.37 -5.74 0.47
CA SER A 107 0.70 -6.11 -0.46
C SER A 107 0.48 -7.48 -1.10
N ALA A 108 0.06 -8.49 -0.35
CA ALA A 108 -0.29 -9.79 -0.92
C ALA A 108 -1.40 -9.67 -1.98
N THR A 109 -2.44 -8.89 -1.68
CA THR A 109 -3.53 -8.60 -2.62
C THR A 109 -3.03 -7.86 -3.87
N ALA A 110 -2.17 -6.85 -3.70
CA ALA A 110 -1.56 -6.11 -4.81
C ALA A 110 -0.69 -7.01 -5.69
N ILE A 111 0.17 -7.84 -5.09
CA ILE A 111 1.05 -8.78 -5.78
C ILE A 111 0.23 -9.70 -6.69
N ALA A 112 -0.85 -10.27 -6.18
CA ALA A 112 -1.75 -11.13 -6.95
C ALA A 112 -2.39 -10.38 -8.15
N ARG A 113 -2.84 -9.14 -7.94
CA ARG A 113 -3.54 -8.34 -8.97
C ARG A 113 -2.61 -7.79 -10.04
N LEU A 114 -1.40 -7.39 -9.63
CA LEU A 114 -0.35 -6.88 -10.49
C LEU A 114 0.50 -7.99 -11.12
N ARG A 115 0.24 -9.25 -10.77
CA ARG A 115 1.01 -10.43 -11.19
C ARG A 115 2.51 -10.26 -10.84
N LEU A 116 2.81 -9.66 -9.70
CA LEU A 116 4.19 -9.57 -9.21
C LEU A 116 4.57 -10.91 -8.57
N ASN A 117 5.86 -11.24 -8.53
CA ASN A 117 6.32 -12.39 -7.75
C ASN A 117 6.64 -12.00 -6.32
N VAL A 118 7.38 -10.89 -6.16
CA VAL A 118 7.85 -10.37 -4.88
C VAL A 118 7.74 -8.85 -4.91
N CYS A 119 7.25 -8.26 -3.82
CA CYS A 119 7.35 -6.83 -3.58
C CYS A 119 8.63 -6.59 -2.78
N SER A 120 9.67 -6.12 -3.45
CA SER A 120 10.98 -5.82 -2.86
C SER A 120 11.49 -4.47 -3.35
N GLU A 121 12.47 -3.90 -2.63
CA GLU A 121 13.13 -2.64 -3.01
C GLU A 121 13.81 -2.74 -4.38
N GLU A 122 14.31 -3.91 -4.77
CA GLU A 122 14.91 -4.17 -6.09
C GLU A 122 13.94 -3.92 -7.25
N ASN A 123 12.65 -4.16 -7.03
CA ASN A 123 11.59 -3.91 -8.01
C ASN A 123 10.96 -2.52 -7.81
N ASN A 124 11.61 -1.63 -7.05
CA ASN A 124 11.07 -0.33 -6.62
C ASN A 124 9.64 -0.47 -6.08
N CYS A 125 9.38 -1.53 -5.30
CA CYS A 125 8.06 -1.74 -4.74
C CYS A 125 7.86 -0.80 -3.55
N THR A 126 6.92 0.14 -3.68
CA THR A 126 6.58 1.11 -2.64
C THR A 126 5.13 0.93 -2.23
N ILE A 127 4.89 0.89 -0.92
CA ILE A 127 3.56 0.79 -0.33
C ILE A 127 3.32 2.09 0.44
N ILE A 128 2.30 2.83 0.03
CA ILE A 128 1.93 4.10 0.63
C ILE A 128 0.47 4.02 1.07
N LEU A 129 0.18 4.24 2.35
CA LEU A 129 -1.19 4.45 2.80
C LEU A 129 -1.52 5.93 2.62
N LYS A 130 -2.56 6.22 1.83
CA LYS A 130 -3.00 7.57 1.54
C LYS A 130 -4.51 7.67 1.46
N GLU A 131 -4.99 8.90 1.39
CA GLU A 131 -6.38 9.18 1.13
C GLU A 131 -6.71 9.11 -0.37
N VAL A 132 -7.84 8.50 -0.71
CA VAL A 132 -8.38 8.46 -2.09
C VAL A 132 -9.87 8.79 -2.11
N GLY A 133 -10.32 9.41 -3.19
CA GLY A 133 -11.71 9.86 -3.35
C GLY A 133 -11.84 11.39 -3.35
N ARG A 134 -13.07 11.89 -3.36
CA ARG A 134 -13.39 13.33 -3.34
C ARG A 134 -14.67 13.58 -2.53
N GLY A 135 -14.72 14.71 -1.82
CA GLY A 135 -15.87 15.12 -1.01
C GLY A 135 -16.18 14.10 0.10
N ASP A 136 -17.43 13.67 0.19
CA ASP A 136 -17.88 12.76 1.24
C ASP A 136 -17.45 11.30 1.03
N ASN A 137 -17.00 10.95 -0.19
CA ASN A 137 -16.58 9.59 -0.58
C ASN A 137 -15.07 9.36 -0.44
N VAL A 138 -14.44 10.13 0.44
CA VAL A 138 -13.03 10.04 0.79
C VAL A 138 -12.79 8.85 1.73
N LYS A 139 -11.73 8.08 1.48
CA LYS A 139 -11.36 6.89 2.23
C LYS A 139 -9.85 6.65 2.27
N ALA A 140 -9.40 5.90 3.26
CA ALA A 140 -8.01 5.44 3.36
C ALA A 140 -7.76 4.23 2.45
N ALA A 141 -6.68 4.27 1.67
CA ALA A 141 -6.30 3.19 0.79
C ALA A 141 -4.78 3.03 0.68
N TYR A 142 -4.34 1.79 0.57
CA TYR A 142 -2.97 1.45 0.23
C TYR A 142 -2.76 1.56 -1.27
N GLU A 143 -1.80 2.37 -1.66
CA GLU A 143 -1.25 2.40 -3.00
C GLU A 143 0.04 1.59 -3.04
N VAL A 144 0.01 0.51 -3.81
CA VAL A 144 1.18 -0.33 -4.07
C VAL A 144 1.64 -0.07 -5.48
N SER A 145 2.85 0.45 -5.66
CA SER A 145 3.47 0.64 -6.97
C SER A 145 4.77 -0.15 -7.06
N ALA A 146 5.03 -0.74 -8.22
CA ALA A 146 6.26 -1.47 -8.49
C ALA A 146 6.67 -1.29 -9.94
N ARG A 147 7.96 -1.45 -10.21
CA ARG A 147 8.52 -1.51 -11.55
C ARG A 147 8.78 -2.97 -11.91
N LYS A 148 8.21 -3.41 -13.03
CA LYS A 148 8.33 -4.78 -13.50
C LYS A 148 8.92 -4.83 -14.91
N GLU A 149 9.84 -5.76 -15.12
CA GLU A 149 10.36 -6.09 -16.44
C GLU A 149 9.55 -7.22 -17.08
N MET A 150 9.13 -7.01 -18.32
CA MET A 150 8.24 -7.88 -19.08
C MET A 150 8.78 -8.07 -20.49
N LYS A 151 8.52 -9.22 -21.10
CA LYS A 151 8.76 -9.44 -22.54
C LYS A 151 7.48 -9.19 -23.32
N PHE A 152 7.48 -8.16 -24.15
CA PHE A 152 6.43 -7.91 -25.11
C PHE A 152 6.61 -8.85 -26.31
N LEU A 153 5.60 -9.70 -26.55
CA LEU A 153 5.59 -10.73 -27.61
C LEU A 153 6.81 -11.68 -27.58
N GLY A 154 7.43 -11.86 -26.41
CA GLY A 154 8.63 -12.71 -26.27
C GLY A 154 9.93 -12.13 -26.85
N LEU A 155 9.87 -11.03 -27.59
CA LEU A 155 10.99 -10.48 -28.36
C LEU A 155 11.63 -9.26 -27.68
N PHE A 156 10.81 -8.35 -27.15
CA PHE A 156 11.28 -7.06 -26.64
C PHE A 156 11.13 -6.98 -25.12
N ARG A 157 12.24 -6.68 -24.42
CA ARG A 157 12.20 -6.38 -22.99
C ARG A 157 11.69 -4.97 -22.78
N ALA A 158 10.65 -4.82 -21.98
CA ALA A 158 10.05 -3.55 -21.62
C ALA A 158 9.90 -3.46 -20.10
N LYS A 159 10.12 -2.27 -19.55
CA LYS A 159 9.89 -1.99 -18.13
C LYS A 159 8.57 -1.23 -17.99
N ALA A 160 7.65 -1.77 -17.21
CA ALA A 160 6.39 -1.11 -16.86
C ALA A 160 6.39 -0.69 -15.40
N ASN A 161 5.81 0.47 -15.13
CA ASN A 161 5.35 0.81 -13.79
C ASN A 161 3.91 0.28 -13.67
N VAL A 162 3.67 -0.49 -12.63
CA VAL A 162 2.36 -1.06 -12.32
C VAL A 162 1.95 -0.62 -10.93
N GLN A 163 0.66 -0.37 -10.75
CA GLN A 163 0.14 0.20 -9.52
C GLN A 163 -1.24 -0.35 -9.21
N SER A 164 -1.50 -0.61 -7.93
CA SER A 164 -2.80 -1.07 -7.44
C SER A 164 -3.17 -0.24 -6.21
N THR A 165 -4.44 0.15 -6.14
CA THR A 165 -5.01 0.81 -4.97
C THR A 165 -5.94 -0.16 -4.26
N ILE A 166 -5.71 -0.40 -2.97
CA ILE A 166 -6.43 -1.35 -2.14
C ILE A 166 -7.05 -0.59 -0.97
N ASP A 167 -8.34 -0.77 -0.76
CA ASP A 167 -9.09 -0.15 0.33
C ASP A 167 -8.57 -0.65 1.69
N ALA A 168 -8.25 0.28 2.61
CA ALA A 168 -7.63 -0.07 3.89
C ALA A 168 -8.64 -0.64 4.91
N GLU A 169 -9.94 -0.44 4.70
CA GLU A 169 -10.99 -0.95 5.59
C GLU A 169 -11.49 -2.33 5.13
N THR A 170 -11.58 -2.54 3.81
CA THR A 170 -12.19 -3.76 3.25
C THR A 170 -11.18 -4.72 2.61
N GLY A 171 -10.05 -4.23 2.13
CA GLY A 171 -9.08 -5.01 1.36
C GLY A 171 -9.46 -5.18 -0.11
N GLU A 172 -10.54 -4.51 -0.55
CA GLU A 172 -10.97 -4.56 -1.94
C GLU A 172 -10.07 -3.72 -2.84
N VAL A 173 -9.94 -4.15 -4.09
CA VAL A 173 -9.11 -3.46 -5.09
C VAL A 173 -9.93 -2.35 -5.72
N ILE A 174 -9.56 -1.11 -5.44
CA ILE A 174 -10.22 0.09 -5.96
C ILE A 174 -9.82 0.33 -7.41
N SER A 175 -8.52 0.21 -7.70
CA SER A 175 -8.01 0.46 -9.04
C SER A 175 -6.75 -0.36 -9.33
N VAL A 176 -6.55 -0.69 -10.60
CA VAL A 176 -5.34 -1.33 -11.10
C VAL A 176 -4.88 -0.55 -12.33
N ASN A 177 -3.73 0.10 -12.22
CA ASN A 177 -3.09 0.80 -13.30
C ASN A 177 -1.92 -0.05 -13.84
N ARG A 178 -2.10 -0.54 -15.06
CA ARG A 178 -1.08 -1.25 -15.82
C ARG A 178 -1.23 -0.94 -17.31
N PRO A 179 -0.14 -0.91 -18.08
CA PRO A 179 -0.25 -0.70 -19.50
C PRO A 179 -1.03 -1.85 -20.17
N TRP A 180 -1.81 -1.54 -21.22
CA TRP A 180 -2.65 -2.52 -21.92
C TRP A 180 -1.84 -3.69 -22.51
N TRP A 181 -0.60 -3.44 -22.94
CA TRP A 181 0.26 -4.47 -23.49
C TRP A 181 0.75 -5.48 -22.43
N ALA A 182 0.62 -5.18 -21.13
CA ALA A 182 0.96 -6.10 -20.05
C ALA A 182 0.07 -7.36 -20.04
N PHE A 183 -1.08 -7.30 -20.72
CA PHE A 183 -1.95 -8.47 -20.91
C PHE A 183 -1.37 -9.50 -21.88
N VAL A 184 -0.58 -9.07 -22.87
CA VAL A 184 0.02 -9.93 -23.90
C VAL A 184 1.50 -10.20 -23.65
N SER A 185 2.06 -9.68 -22.55
CA SER A 185 3.45 -9.91 -22.18
C SER A 185 3.62 -11.15 -21.32
N THR A 186 4.79 -11.76 -21.41
CA THR A 186 5.24 -12.82 -20.50
C THR A 186 6.22 -12.25 -19.48
N ASP A 187 6.20 -12.81 -18.28
CA ASP A 187 7.13 -12.39 -17.23
C ASP A 187 8.55 -12.87 -17.53
N VAL A 188 9.54 -12.05 -17.20
CA VAL A 188 10.96 -12.37 -17.43
C VAL A 188 11.54 -13.25 -16.31
N SER A 189 10.76 -13.53 -15.27
CA SER A 189 11.18 -14.21 -14.03
C SER A 189 11.25 -15.74 -14.10
N ALA A 190 11.36 -16.33 -15.29
CA ALA A 190 11.50 -17.78 -15.46
C ALA A 190 12.56 -18.10 -16.51
N SER A 191 13.84 -17.94 -16.15
CA SER A 191 14.96 -18.67 -16.75
C SER A 191 16.25 -18.42 -15.95
N ALA A 192 16.40 -19.14 -14.84
CA ALA A 192 17.66 -19.70 -14.35
C ALA A 192 17.32 -20.83 -13.37
#